data_AF-A0A537FAZ1-F1
#
_entry.id   AF-A0A537FAZ1-F1
#
_cell.length_a   1.000
_cell.length_b   1.000
_cell.length_c   1.000
_cell.angle_alpha   90.00
_cell.angle_beta   90.00
_cell.angle_gamma   90.00
#
_symmetry.space_group_name_H-M   'P 1'
#
loop_
_entity.id
_entity.type
_entity.pdbx_description
1 polymer ?
#
loop_
_entity_poly.entity_id
_entity_poly.type
_entity_poly.pdbx_seq_one_letter_code
_entity_poly.pdbx_strand_id
1 'polypeptide(L)'
;EDFGKVVKGCPVPLVVAGGPKLETELDAFQLAYDAVQEGAVGVDMGRNIWQSEHPVPMMKAIREIVHGGVTVREAQEVYNRSKNTKEQVILRPTAAR
;
A
#
# COMPACT_ATOMS: atom_id res chain seq x y z
N GLU A 1 -5.58 6.03 17.89
CA GLU A 1 -5.56 7.08 18.94
C GLU A 1 -4.15 7.59 19.27
N ASP A 2 -3.11 6.76 19.33
CA ASP A 2 -1.76 7.26 19.63
C ASP A 2 -0.92 7.65 18.40
N PHE A 3 -1.21 7.12 17.21
CA PHE A 3 -0.39 7.36 16.03
C PHE A 3 -0.40 8.84 15.59
N GLY A 4 -1.55 9.50 15.58
CA GLY A 4 -1.62 10.95 15.36
C GLY A 4 -0.80 11.82 16.34
N LYS A 5 -0.52 11.36 17.57
CA LYS A 5 0.42 12.07 18.48
C LYS A 5 1.87 11.93 18.00
N VAL A 6 2.24 10.75 17.52
CA VAL A 6 3.57 10.48 16.94
C VAL A 6 3.79 11.35 15.71
N VAL A 7 2.81 11.43 14.82
CA VAL A 7 2.87 12.29 13.63
C VAL A 7 3.09 13.76 14.01
N LYS A 8 2.31 14.28 14.96
CA LYS A 8 2.45 15.67 15.44
C LYS A 8 3.79 15.95 16.15
N GLY A 9 4.38 14.94 16.77
CA GLY A 9 5.65 15.06 17.49
C GLY A 9 6.90 14.92 16.62
N CYS A 10 6.78 14.40 15.40
CA CYS A 10 7.92 14.16 14.53
C CYS A 10 8.12 15.33 13.54
N PRO A 11 9.27 16.02 13.57
CA PRO A 11 9.51 17.19 12.71
C PRO A 11 9.89 16.83 11.26
N VAL A 12 9.96 15.54 10.92
CA VAL A 12 10.37 15.04 9.61
C VAL A 12 9.32 14.09 9.05
N PRO A 13 9.29 13.83 7.73
CA PRO A 13 8.31 12.96 7.12
C PRO A 13 8.35 11.53 7.68
N LEU A 14 7.18 10.96 7.95
CA LEU A 14 7.01 9.61 8.48
C LEU A 14 6.32 8.69 7.46
N VAL A 15 6.77 7.45 7.42
CA VAL A 15 6.12 6.35 6.71
C VAL A 15 5.76 5.23 7.68
N VAL A 16 4.67 4.52 7.40
CA VAL A 16 4.23 3.38 8.23
C VAL A 16 4.68 2.06 7.60
N ALA A 17 5.36 1.23 8.39
CA ALA A 17 5.72 -0.12 7.97
C ALA A 17 4.49 -1.04 7.95
N GLY A 18 4.36 -1.88 6.92
CA GLY A 18 3.19 -2.74 6.74
C GLY A 18 3.04 -3.87 7.77
N GLY A 19 4.05 -4.14 8.61
CA GLY A 19 3.96 -5.18 9.63
C GLY A 19 3.95 -6.61 9.05
N PRO A 20 3.46 -7.62 9.81
CA PRO A 20 3.26 -8.99 9.31
C PRO A 20 2.25 -9.02 8.15
N LYS A 21 2.20 -10.17 7.45
CA LYS A 21 1.15 -10.38 6.45
C LYS A 21 -0.20 -10.39 7.18
N LEU A 22 -1.10 -9.53 6.75
CA LEU A 22 -2.46 -9.45 7.23
C LEU A 22 -3.35 -10.48 6.51
N GLU A 23 -4.47 -10.81 7.14
CA GLU A 23 -5.41 -11.85 6.68
C GLU A 23 -6.01 -11.51 5.32
N THR A 24 -6.37 -10.23 5.10
CA THR A 24 -6.98 -9.80 3.85
C THR A 24 -6.27 -8.60 3.22
N GLU A 25 -6.48 -8.40 1.92
CA GLU A 25 -6.05 -7.19 1.24
C GLU A 25 -6.75 -5.94 1.79
N LEU A 26 -8.02 -6.06 2.18
CA LEU A 26 -8.77 -4.99 2.82
C LEU A 26 -8.09 -4.49 4.10
N ASP A 27 -7.56 -5.38 4.92
CA ASP A 27 -6.83 -4.98 6.15
C ASP A 27 -5.58 -4.17 5.82
N ALA A 28 -4.85 -4.56 4.76
CA ALA A 28 -3.67 -3.81 4.31
C ALA A 28 -4.04 -2.46 3.72
N PHE A 29 -5.15 -2.37 2.98
CA PHE A 29 -5.67 -1.11 2.46
C PHE A 29 -6.16 -0.19 3.56
N GLN A 30 -6.84 -0.73 4.58
CA GLN A 30 -7.27 0.01 5.76
C GLN A 30 -6.07 0.58 6.51
N LEU A 31 -5.03 -0.23 6.73
CA LEU A 31 -3.79 0.22 7.37
C LEU A 31 -3.11 1.35 6.58
N ALA A 32 -3.04 1.24 5.25
CA ALA A 32 -2.47 2.29 4.40
C ALA A 32 -3.30 3.58 4.46
N TYR A 33 -4.62 3.45 4.41
CA TYR A 33 -5.55 4.58 4.44
C TYR A 33 -5.45 5.32 5.77
N ASP A 34 -5.55 4.60 6.89
CA ASP A 34 -5.49 5.20 8.23
C ASP A 34 -4.14 5.88 8.47
N ALA A 35 -3.04 5.26 8.05
CA ALA A 35 -1.71 5.86 8.15
C ALA A 35 -1.64 7.24 7.45
N VAL A 36 -2.14 7.31 6.22
CA VAL A 36 -2.14 8.56 5.44
C VAL A 36 -3.11 9.59 6.02
N GLN A 37 -4.32 9.17 6.44
CA GLN A 37 -5.30 10.06 7.05
C GLN A 37 -4.80 10.64 8.39
N GLU A 38 -4.03 9.88 9.16
CA GLU A 38 -3.42 10.35 10.40
C GLU A 38 -2.14 11.19 10.19
N GLY A 39 -1.70 11.35 8.93
CA GLY A 39 -0.66 12.30 8.52
C GLY A 39 0.71 11.69 8.22
N ALA A 40 0.80 10.37 8.06
CA ALA A 40 1.96 9.76 7.40
C ALA A 40 2.03 10.20 5.94
N VAL A 41 3.24 10.36 5.40
CA VAL A 41 3.44 10.74 3.99
C VAL A 41 3.45 9.53 3.05
N GLY A 42 3.37 8.30 3.58
CA GLY A 42 3.37 7.07 2.82
C GLY A 42 3.50 5.81 3.67
N VAL A 43 3.76 4.68 3.00
CA VAL A 43 3.90 3.36 3.62
C VAL A 43 5.10 2.61 3.06
N ASP A 44 5.68 1.74 3.88
CA ASP A 44 6.73 0.79 3.50
C ASP A 44 6.21 -0.65 3.72
N MET A 45 5.60 -1.22 2.67
CA MET A 45 4.92 -2.51 2.75
C MET A 45 5.68 -3.60 2.00
N GLY A 46 6.36 -4.48 2.74
CA GLY A 46 6.98 -5.69 2.18
C GLY A 46 6.00 -6.87 2.10
N ARG A 47 5.82 -7.56 3.24
CA ARG A 47 5.03 -8.81 3.35
C ARG A 47 3.63 -8.72 2.77
N ASN A 48 2.89 -7.65 3.04
CA ASN A 48 1.54 -7.48 2.52
C ASN A 48 1.47 -7.44 0.99
N ILE A 49 2.57 -7.06 0.33
CA ILE A 49 2.69 -7.04 -1.13
C ILE A 49 3.25 -8.37 -1.66
N TRP A 50 4.47 -8.76 -1.31
CA TRP A 50 5.16 -9.88 -1.98
C TRP A 50 4.65 -11.28 -1.61
N GLN A 51 3.85 -11.41 -0.54
CA GLN A 51 3.22 -12.66 -0.12
C GLN A 51 1.75 -12.72 -0.55
N SER A 52 1.23 -11.68 -1.21
CA SER A 52 -0.06 -11.76 -1.89
C SER A 52 0.07 -12.63 -3.14
N GLU A 53 -0.99 -13.36 -3.48
CA GLU A 53 -1.11 -14.03 -4.78
C GLU A 53 -1.14 -13.03 -5.96
N HIS A 54 -1.40 -11.75 -5.67
CA HIS A 54 -1.58 -10.68 -6.63
C HIS A 54 -0.77 -9.43 -6.24
N PRO A 55 0.58 -9.49 -6.26
CA PRO A 55 1.44 -8.41 -5.76
C PRO A 55 1.31 -7.10 -6.55
N VAL A 56 1.13 -7.17 -7.88
CA VAL A 56 0.95 -5.96 -8.70
C VAL A 56 -0.39 -5.27 -8.43
N PRO A 57 -1.53 -5.99 -8.41
CA PRO A 57 -2.79 -5.42 -7.94
C PRO A 57 -2.69 -4.79 -6.54
N MET A 58 -1.99 -5.43 -5.59
CA MET A 58 -1.74 -4.86 -4.26
C MET A 58 -1.02 -3.52 -4.34
N MET A 59 0.10 -3.46 -5.07
CA MET A 59 0.89 -2.23 -5.24
C MET A 59 0.05 -1.10 -5.84
N LYS A 60 -0.76 -1.40 -6.86
CA LYS A 60 -1.60 -0.39 -7.52
C LYS A 60 -2.67 0.17 -6.58
N ALA A 61 -3.36 -0.71 -5.84
CA ALA A 61 -4.36 -0.29 -4.87
C ALA A 61 -3.75 0.59 -3.76
N ILE A 62 -2.62 0.18 -3.17
CA ILE A 62 -1.91 0.97 -2.16
C ILE A 62 -1.41 2.30 -2.73
N ARG A 63 -0.92 2.31 -3.98
CA ARG A 63 -0.50 3.54 -4.67
C ARG A 63 -1.65 4.54 -4.78
N GLU A 64 -2.85 4.10 -5.16
CA GLU A 64 -4.01 5.00 -5.28
C GLU A 64 -4.44 5.55 -3.92
N ILE A 65 -4.26 4.81 -2.83
CA ILE A 65 -4.48 5.35 -1.48
C ILE A 65 -3.46 6.45 -1.17
N VAL A 66 -2.17 6.16 -1.32
CA VAL A 66 -1.09 7.09 -0.93
C VAL A 66 -1.02 8.33 -1.81
N HIS A 67 -1.22 8.17 -3.12
CA HIS A 67 -1.01 9.25 -4.09
C HIS A 67 -2.29 9.73 -4.78
N GLY A 68 -3.35 8.92 -4.81
CA GLY A 68 -4.63 9.24 -5.43
C GLY A 68 -5.70 9.71 -4.44
N GLY A 69 -5.47 9.54 -3.13
CA GLY A 69 -6.42 9.93 -2.08
C GLY A 69 -7.71 9.12 -2.09
N VAL A 70 -7.69 7.91 -2.64
CA VAL A 70 -8.89 7.06 -2.75
C VAL A 70 -9.23 6.40 -1.42
N THR A 71 -10.50 6.07 -1.23
CA THR A 71 -10.99 5.31 -0.08
C THR A 71 -10.56 3.84 -0.15
N VAL A 72 -10.61 3.14 0.98
CA VAL A 72 -10.35 1.69 1.07
C VAL A 72 -11.23 0.88 0.09
N ARG A 73 -12.49 1.28 -0.07
CA ARG A 73 -13.41 0.63 -1.01
C ARG A 73 -12.97 0.81 -2.47
N GLU A 74 -12.62 2.04 -2.86
CA GLU A 74 -12.15 2.32 -4.21
C GLU A 74 -10.82 1.61 -4.50
N ALA A 75 -9.93 1.52 -3.50
CA ALA A 75 -8.70 0.73 -3.60
C ALA A 75 -8.99 -0.77 -3.85
N GLN A 76 -10.00 -1.32 -3.18
CA GLN A 76 -10.45 -2.69 -3.44
C GLN A 76 -10.98 -2.88 -4.86
N GLU A 77 -11.67 -1.88 -5.41
CA GLU A 77 -12.13 -1.90 -6.80
C GLU A 77 -10.95 -1.84 -7.79
N VAL A 78 -9.92 -1.03 -7.49
CA VAL A 78 -8.65 -0.99 -8.25
C VAL A 78 -7.95 -2.34 -8.21
N TYR A 79 -7.84 -2.97 -7.04
CA TYR A 79 -7.27 -4.30 -6.87
C TYR A 79 -8.00 -5.34 -7.74
N ASN A 80 -9.33 -5.41 -7.63
CA ASN A 80 -10.15 -6.37 -8.38
C ASN A 80 -10.03 -6.17 -9.90
N ARG A 81 -10.06 -4.92 -10.37
CA ARG A 81 -9.88 -4.59 -11.79
C ARG A 81 -8.48 -4.97 -12.28
N SER A 82 -7.43 -4.68 -11.51
CA SER A 82 -6.06 -5.01 -11.91
C SER A 82 -5.79 -6.51 -11.86
N LYS A 83 -6.41 -7.26 -10.94
CA LYS A 83 -6.32 -8.73 -10.88
C LYS A 83 -6.86 -9.39 -12.15
N ASN A 84 -7.88 -8.80 -12.76
CA ASN A 84 -8.52 -9.31 -13.98
C ASN A 84 -7.83 -8.87 -15.28
N THR A 85 -6.87 -7.94 -15.19
CA THR A 85 -6.11 -7.47 -16.36
C THR A 85 -4.85 -8.33 -16.48
N LYS A 86 -4.67 -9.03 -17.61
CA LYS A 86 -3.45 -9.80 -17.92
C LYS A 86 -2.26 -8.87 -18.20
N GLU A 87 -1.82 -8.08 -17.22
CA GLU A 87 -0.53 -7.40 -17.31
C GLU A 87 0.55 -8.35 -16.82
N GLN A 88 1.23 -8.98 -17.78
CA GLN A 88 2.50 -9.65 -17.48
C GLN A 88 3.49 -8.58 -17.02
N VAL A 89 4.00 -8.74 -15.79
CA VAL A 89 5.23 -8.07 -15.38
C VAL A 89 6.33 -8.64 -16.25
N ILE A 90 6.65 -7.93 -17.34
CA ILE A 90 7.90 -8.15 -18.06
C ILE A 90 8.98 -7.64 -17.10
N LEU A 91 9.57 -8.56 -16.33
CA LEU A 91 10.88 -8.34 -15.73
C LEU A 91 11.82 -8.04 -16.89
N ARG A 92 12.07 -6.75 -17.16
CA ARG A 92 13.17 -6.39 -18.03
C ARG A 92 14.42 -6.95 -17.34
N PRO A 93 15.21 -7.82 -17.99
CA PRO A 93 16.43 -8.30 -17.38
C PRO A 93 17.25 -7.08 -16.99
N THR A 94 17.56 -6.98 -15.70
CA THR A 94 18.44 -5.94 -15.18
C THR A 94 19.72 -6.05 -15.98
N ALA A 95 19.99 -5.07 -16.85
CA ALA A 95 21.27 -4.98 -17.53
C ALA A 95 22.33 -4.94 -16.42
N ALA A 96 23.13 -6.00 -16.33
CA ALA A 96 24.25 -6.08 -15.42
C ALA A 96 25.10 -4.82 -15.64
N ARG A 97 25.24 -4.02 -14.59
CA ARG A 97 26.29 -3.02 -14.45
C ARG A 97 27.31 -3.56 -13.47
#